data_AF-A0A2A5DR85-F1
#
_entry.id   AF-A0A2A5DR85-F1
#
_cell.length_a   1.000
_cell.length_b   1.000
_cell.length_c   1.000
_cell.angle_alpha   90.00
_cell.angle_beta   90.00
_cell.angle_gamma   90.00
#
_symmetry.space_group_name_H-M   'P 1'
#
loop_
_entity.id
_entity.type
_entity.pdbx_description
1 polymer ?
#
loop_
_entity_poly.entity_id
_entity_poly.type
_entity_poly.pdbx_seq_one_letter_code
_entity_poly.pdbx_strand_id
1 'polypeptide(L)'
;MSFVKWLYAERNSQQKGSKTNIEVVLQFIFVAMFLGFIFIIINKYTDVSLGTLGLILVGLFVYCLAGYFIKPKPDTSDMGYAGGLIDNPFSFSDDVNRGLLTLKIILIPGVFFAITFIQMTQILLALKSKK
;
A
#
# COMPACT_ATOMS: atom_id res chain seq x y z
N MET A 1 9.30 -23.62 -17.56
CA MET A 1 9.29 -22.14 -17.62
C MET A 1 9.90 -21.64 -16.31
N SER A 2 11.02 -20.90 -16.32
CA SER A 2 11.76 -20.61 -15.07
C SER A 2 11.07 -19.51 -14.23
N PHE A 3 11.12 -19.66 -12.91
CA PHE A 3 10.61 -18.71 -11.92
C PHE A 3 11.11 -17.26 -12.15
N VAL A 4 12.33 -17.12 -12.68
CA VAL A 4 12.94 -15.83 -13.04
C VAL A 4 12.25 -15.19 -14.25
N LYS A 5 11.88 -15.98 -15.26
CA LYS A 5 11.09 -15.49 -16.42
C LYS A 5 9.68 -15.09 -16.01
N TRP A 6 9.08 -15.80 -15.06
CA TRP A 6 7.78 -15.46 -14.49
C TRP A 6 7.84 -14.14 -13.68
N LEU A 7 8.86 -13.96 -12.83
CA LEU A 7 9.06 -12.71 -12.09
C LEU A 7 9.31 -11.50 -13.01
N TYR A 8 10.05 -11.68 -14.10
CA TYR A 8 10.25 -10.64 -15.11
C TYR A 8 8.95 -10.29 -15.85
N ALA A 9 8.15 -11.30 -16.18
CA ALA A 9 6.86 -11.11 -16.85
C ALA A 9 5.82 -10.40 -15.96
N GLU A 10 5.75 -10.76 -14.67
CA GLU A 10 4.84 -10.15 -13.69
C GLU A 10 5.22 -8.68 -13.39
N ARG A 11 6.52 -8.37 -13.34
CA ARG A 11 6.98 -6.97 -13.18
C ARG A 11 6.66 -6.12 -14.42
N ASN A 12 6.79 -6.71 -15.61
CA ASN A 12 6.50 -6.04 -16.88
C ASN A 12 4.99 -5.91 -17.16
N SER A 13 4.14 -6.82 -16.65
CA SER A 13 2.68 -6.68 -16.73
C SER A 13 2.15 -5.58 -15.82
N GLN A 14 2.74 -5.43 -14.62
CA GLN A 14 2.43 -4.32 -13.69
C GLN A 14 2.98 -2.96 -14.17
N GLN A 15 3.98 -2.94 -15.06
CA GLN A 15 4.47 -1.71 -15.73
C GLN A 15 3.68 -1.33 -16.99
N LYS A 16 2.81 -2.20 -17.52
CA LYS A 16 2.20 -2.02 -18.85
C LYS A 16 1.08 -0.97 -18.91
N GLY A 17 0.77 -0.32 -17.79
CA GLY A 17 -0.02 0.91 -17.74
C GLY A 17 0.77 1.99 -17.02
N SER A 18 1.71 2.67 -17.70
CA SER A 18 2.34 3.84 -17.10
C SER A 18 1.27 4.90 -16.92
N LYS A 19 0.83 5.11 -15.69
CA LYS A 19 -0.14 6.17 -15.38
C LYS A 19 0.35 7.49 -15.97
N THR A 20 -0.55 8.23 -16.60
CA THR A 20 -0.21 9.55 -17.11
C THR A 20 0.10 10.50 -15.94
N ASN A 21 0.89 11.56 -16.18
CA ASN A 21 1.18 12.55 -15.13
C ASN A 21 -0.10 13.14 -14.51
N ILE A 22 -1.16 13.28 -15.32
CA ILE A 22 -2.48 13.77 -14.87
C ILE A 22 -3.11 12.79 -13.89
N GLU A 23 -3.09 11.48 -14.18
CA GLU A 23 -3.61 10.45 -13.26
C GLU A 23 -2.89 10.46 -11.92
N VAL A 24 -1.55 10.60 -11.93
CA VAL A 24 -0.75 10.68 -10.70
C VAL A 24 -1.14 11.91 -9.88
N VAL A 25 -1.33 13.06 -10.52
CA VAL A 25 -1.76 14.30 -9.84
C VAL A 25 -3.17 14.16 -9.29
N LEU A 26 -4.12 13.62 -10.06
CA LEU A 26 -5.49 13.38 -9.59
C LEU A 26 -5.51 12.42 -8.40
N GLN A 27 -4.72 11.34 -8.46
CA GLN A 27 -4.57 10.40 -7.36
C GLN A 27 -3.97 11.08 -6.12
N PHE A 28 -2.96 11.94 -6.29
CA PHE A 28 -2.36 12.71 -5.19
C PHE A 28 -3.37 13.67 -4.55
N ILE A 29 -4.16 14.40 -5.34
CA ILE A 29 -5.23 15.28 -4.85
C ILE A 29 -6.26 14.47 -4.07
N PHE A 30 -6.69 13.33 -4.61
CA PHE A 30 -7.65 12.44 -3.94
C PHE A 30 -7.13 11.95 -2.58
N VAL A 31 -5.87 11.49 -2.52
CA VAL A 31 -5.22 11.08 -1.27
C VAL A 31 -5.14 12.23 -0.26
N ALA A 32 -4.75 13.42 -0.72
CA ALA A 32 -4.66 14.60 0.15
C ALA A 32 -6.03 15.00 0.71
N MET A 33 -7.08 15.00 -0.13
CA MET A 33 -8.45 15.26 0.31
C MET A 33 -8.95 14.23 1.31
N PHE A 34 -8.69 12.94 1.06
CA PHE A 34 -9.09 11.86 1.96
C PHE A 34 -8.43 11.97 3.34
N LEU A 35 -7.10 12.19 3.37
CA LEU A 35 -6.37 12.39 4.62
C LEU A 35 -6.82 13.67 5.35
N GLY A 36 -7.07 14.75 4.61
CA GLY A 36 -7.60 16.00 5.16
C GLY A 36 -9.00 15.82 5.77
N PHE A 37 -9.87 15.05 5.11
CA PHE A 37 -11.20 14.73 5.62
C PHE A 37 -11.14 13.93 6.92
N ILE A 38 -10.30 12.88 6.98
CA ILE A 38 -10.07 12.12 8.21
C ILE A 38 -9.55 13.03 9.33
N PHE A 39 -8.59 13.90 9.01
CA PHE A 39 -8.04 14.84 9.98
C PHE A 39 -9.13 15.78 10.56
N ILE A 40 -10.01 16.32 9.71
CA ILE A 40 -11.13 17.17 10.16
C ILE A 40 -12.07 16.40 11.09
N ILE A 41 -12.41 15.15 10.76
CA ILE A 41 -13.24 14.31 11.61
C ILE A 41 -12.58 14.10 12.97
N ILE A 42 -11.30 13.71 12.99
CA ILE A 42 -10.58 13.46 14.24
C ILE A 42 -10.53 14.73 15.10
N ASN A 43 -10.15 15.88 14.53
CA ASN A 43 -10.08 17.13 15.29
C ASN A 43 -11.45 17.62 15.77
N LYS A 44 -12.54 17.28 15.07
CA LYS A 44 -13.90 17.64 15.51
C LYS A 44 -14.32 16.86 16.75
N TYR A 45 -13.89 15.60 16.88
CA TYR A 45 -14.28 14.72 17.99
C TYR A 45 -13.19 14.58 19.06
N THR A 46 -12.01 15.14 18.84
CA THR A 46 -10.86 15.00 19.73
C THR A 46 -10.00 16.25 19.62
N ASP A 47 -9.76 16.93 20.74
CA ASP A 47 -8.77 18.03 20.77
C ASP A 47 -7.37 17.43 20.65
N VAL A 48 -6.89 17.31 19.41
CA VAL A 48 -5.59 16.70 19.14
C VAL A 48 -4.49 17.74 19.31
N SER A 49 -3.61 17.50 20.27
CA SER A 49 -2.41 18.33 20.46
C SER A 49 -1.45 18.23 19.25
N LEU A 50 -0.65 19.27 19.02
CA LEU A 50 0.40 19.26 18.00
C LEU A 50 1.38 18.08 18.16
N GLY A 51 1.69 17.69 19.40
CA GLY A 51 2.55 16.55 19.68
C GLY A 51 1.94 15.23 19.22
N THR A 52 0.64 15.05 19.48
CA THR A 52 -0.12 13.88 19.01
C THR A 52 -0.20 13.83 17.48
N LEU A 53 -0.37 14.98 16.82
CA LEU A 53 -0.31 15.06 15.35
C LEU A 53 1.05 14.64 14.80
N GLY A 54 2.14 15.09 15.43
CA GLY A 54 3.49 14.66 15.06
C GLY A 54 3.65 13.14 15.13
N LEU A 55 3.16 12.53 16.21
CA LEU A 55 3.20 11.06 16.37
C LEU A 55 2.36 10.33 15.31
N ILE A 56 1.16 10.85 14.98
CA ILE A 56 0.31 10.27 13.92
C ILE A 56 1.02 10.33 12.57
N LEU A 57 1.67 11.45 12.24
CA LEU A 57 2.40 11.60 10.99
C LEU A 57 3.61 10.66 10.91
N VAL A 58 4.36 10.51 12.01
CA VAL A 58 5.45 9.55 12.10
C VAL A 58 4.94 8.12 11.94
N GLY A 59 3.84 7.78 12.62
CA GLY A 59 3.18 6.47 12.49
C GLY A 59 2.73 6.19 11.06
N LEU A 60 2.10 7.16 10.39
CA LEU A 60 1.69 7.05 8.99
C LEU A 60 2.90 6.87 8.07
N PHE A 61 3.99 7.59 8.32
CA PHE A 61 5.23 7.44 7.56
C PHE A 61 5.83 6.03 7.70
N VAL A 62 5.94 5.52 8.92
CA VAL A 62 6.41 4.15 9.19
C VAL A 62 5.49 3.12 8.56
N TYR A 63 4.17 3.32 8.63
CA TYR A 63 3.19 2.45 7.99
C TYR A 63 3.32 2.43 6.46
N CYS A 64 3.53 3.58 5.82
CA CYS A 64 3.79 3.67 4.38
C CYS A 64 5.11 2.98 4.00
N LEU A 65 6.17 3.14 4.79
CA LEU A 65 7.44 2.43 4.59
C LEU A 65 7.26 0.92 4.71
N ALA A 66 6.58 0.46 5.76
CA ALA A 66 6.26 -0.95 5.96
C ALA A 66 5.47 -1.50 4.76
N GLY A 67 4.43 -0.79 4.31
CA GLY A 67 3.70 -1.09 3.08
C GLY A 67 4.62 -1.27 1.88
N TYR A 68 5.48 -0.28 1.62
CA TYR A 68 6.35 -0.26 0.45
C TYR A 68 7.38 -1.40 0.43
N PHE A 69 7.99 -1.71 1.57
CA PHE A 69 9.07 -2.69 1.67
C PHE A 69 8.59 -4.12 1.95
N ILE A 70 7.58 -4.28 2.79
CA ILE A 70 7.07 -5.60 3.17
C ILE A 70 6.07 -6.03 2.10
N LYS A 71 6.38 -7.13 1.41
CA LYS A 71 5.52 -7.71 0.37
C LYS A 71 5.09 -9.11 0.81
N PRO A 72 3.99 -9.24 1.57
CA PRO A 72 3.49 -10.55 1.97
C PRO A 72 3.10 -11.33 0.71
N LYS A 73 3.59 -12.56 0.62
CA LYS A 73 3.26 -13.50 -0.45
C LYS A 73 2.52 -14.67 0.17
N PRO A 74 1.21 -14.52 0.47
CA PRO A 74 0.41 -15.66 0.89
C PRO A 74 0.38 -16.70 -0.24
N ASP A 75 0.56 -17.97 0.12
CA ASP A 75 0.28 -19.06 -0.82
C ASP A 75 -1.21 -19.36 -0.78
N THR A 76 -1.95 -18.91 -1.80
CA THR A 76 -3.41 -19.12 -1.89
C THR A 76 -3.77 -20.51 -2.40
N SER A 77 -2.78 -21.36 -2.75
CA SER A 77 -3.02 -22.75 -3.16
C SER A 77 -3.17 -23.70 -1.99
N ASP A 78 -2.75 -23.29 -0.79
CA ASP A 78 -2.81 -24.04 0.48
C ASP A 78 -3.57 -23.22 1.56
N MET A 79 -4.71 -22.64 1.18
CA MET A 79 -5.63 -21.88 2.03
C MET A 79 -7.02 -22.52 2.04
N GLY A 80 -7.18 -23.64 2.76
CA GLY A 80 -8.48 -24.31 2.96
C GLY A 80 -9.39 -24.45 1.71
N TYR A 81 -10.70 -24.53 1.93
CA TYR A 81 -11.68 -24.43 0.84
C TYR A 81 -12.12 -22.98 0.63
N ALA A 82 -12.44 -22.61 -0.62
CA ALA A 82 -12.84 -21.26 -1.04
C ALA A 82 -11.80 -20.15 -0.75
N GLY A 83 -10.50 -20.49 -0.79
CA GLY A 83 -9.41 -19.52 -0.64
C GLY A 83 -9.24 -19.00 0.80
N GLY A 84 -9.56 -19.83 1.79
CA GLY A 84 -9.37 -19.56 3.23
C GLY A 84 -10.65 -19.23 3.99
N LEU A 85 -11.84 -19.41 3.40
CA LEU A 85 -13.13 -19.14 4.05
C LEU A 85 -13.67 -20.33 4.86
N ILE A 86 -13.15 -21.53 4.62
CA ILE A 86 -13.48 -22.75 5.37
C ILE A 86 -12.17 -23.30 5.94
N ASP A 87 -12.06 -23.28 7.27
CA ASP A 87 -10.88 -23.73 8.04
C ASP A 87 -10.56 -25.20 7.75
N ASN A 88 -9.28 -25.51 7.61
CA ASN A 88 -8.78 -26.86 7.76
C ASN A 88 -8.07 -26.99 9.12
N PRO A 89 -8.71 -27.58 10.15
CA PRO A 89 -8.28 -27.45 11.56
C PRO A 89 -6.95 -28.15 11.94
N PHE A 90 -6.23 -28.72 10.97
CA PHE A 90 -5.01 -29.52 11.20
C PHE A 90 -3.76 -28.96 10.51
N SER A 91 -3.83 -27.77 9.91
CA SER A 91 -2.74 -27.17 9.13
C SER A 91 -2.22 -25.89 9.78
N PHE A 92 -1.01 -25.95 10.36
CA PHE A 92 -0.30 -24.74 10.83
C PHE A 92 0.13 -23.84 9.65
N SER A 93 0.26 -24.38 8.42
CA SER A 93 0.54 -23.58 7.22
C SER A 93 -0.64 -22.71 6.80
N ASP A 94 -1.88 -23.15 7.05
CA ASP A 94 -3.12 -22.42 6.71
C ASP A 94 -3.25 -21.11 7.51
N ASP A 95 -3.03 -21.16 8.83
CA ASP A 95 -3.07 -19.98 9.70
C ASP A 95 -2.00 -18.93 9.35
N VAL A 96 -0.79 -19.38 9.00
CA VAL A 96 0.30 -18.48 8.56
C VAL A 96 -0.05 -17.83 7.23
N ASN A 97 -0.60 -18.60 6.28
CA ASN A 97 -1.04 -18.09 5.00
C ASN A 97 -2.17 -17.06 5.15
N ARG A 98 -3.17 -17.34 6.01
CA ARG A 98 -4.25 -16.39 6.33
C ARG A 98 -3.72 -15.12 7.00
N GLY A 99 -2.77 -15.25 7.93
CA GLY A 99 -2.09 -14.10 8.53
C GLY A 99 -1.35 -13.23 7.50
N LEU A 100 -0.66 -13.85 6.54
CA LEU A 100 0.01 -13.14 5.44
C LEU A 100 -0.99 -12.45 4.50
N LEU A 101 -2.18 -13.03 4.29
CA LEU A 101 -3.25 -12.41 3.51
C LEU A 101 -3.81 -11.18 4.23
N THR A 102 -4.13 -11.30 5.51
CA THR A 102 -4.58 -10.18 6.34
C THR A 102 -3.53 -9.07 6.35
N LEU A 103 -2.26 -9.41 6.54
CA LEU A 103 -1.16 -8.46 6.48
C LEU A 103 -1.10 -7.76 5.12
N LYS A 104 -1.24 -8.51 4.02
CA LYS A 104 -1.30 -7.93 2.67
C LYS A 104 -2.44 -6.93 2.54
N ILE A 105 -3.65 -7.29 2.98
CA ILE A 105 -4.82 -6.41 2.93
C ILE A 105 -4.58 -5.13 3.74
N ILE A 106 -4.03 -5.26 4.95
CA ILE A 106 -3.73 -4.12 5.82
C ILE A 106 -2.65 -3.23 5.23
N LEU A 107 -1.66 -3.75 4.48
CA LEU A 107 -0.56 -2.95 3.93
C LEU A 107 -0.89 -2.28 2.59
N ILE A 108 -1.96 -2.70 1.88
CA ILE A 108 -2.36 -2.13 0.58
C ILE A 108 -2.52 -0.60 0.63
N PRO A 109 -3.23 0.00 1.60
CA PRO A 109 -3.35 1.46 1.68
C PRO A 109 -2.00 2.15 1.86
N GLY A 110 -1.10 1.59 2.68
CA GLY A 110 0.25 2.10 2.88
C GLY A 110 1.09 2.08 1.61
N VAL A 111 1.03 0.98 0.84
CA VAL A 111 1.67 0.88 -0.49
C VAL A 111 1.12 1.95 -1.44
N PHE A 112 -0.20 2.12 -1.46
CA PHE A 112 -0.87 3.07 -2.33
C PHE A 112 -0.42 4.51 -2.06
N PHE A 113 -0.37 4.91 -0.79
CA PHE A 113 0.15 6.23 -0.39
C PHE A 113 1.62 6.39 -0.78
N ALA A 114 2.48 5.42 -0.44
CA ALA A 114 3.90 5.48 -0.75
C ALA A 114 4.18 5.64 -2.26
N ILE A 115 3.51 4.86 -3.10
CA ILE A 115 3.66 4.95 -4.57
C ILE A 115 3.21 6.32 -5.08
N THR A 116 2.10 6.85 -4.57
CA THR A 116 1.57 8.16 -4.97
C THR A 116 2.59 9.27 -4.68
N PHE A 117 3.20 9.27 -3.49
CA PHE A 117 4.24 10.23 -3.12
C PHE A 117 5.50 10.10 -3.99
N ILE A 118 5.96 8.87 -4.24
CA ILE A 118 7.14 8.63 -5.09
C ILE A 118 6.89 9.14 -6.52
N GLN A 119 5.74 8.82 -7.11
CA GLN A 119 5.40 9.27 -8.46
C GLN A 119 5.30 10.80 -8.54
N MET A 120 4.70 11.43 -7.53
CA MET A 120 4.62 12.90 -7.48
C MET A 120 6.01 13.56 -7.36
N THR A 121 6.90 13.02 -6.52
CA THR A 121 8.27 13.53 -6.39
C THR A 121 9.08 13.37 -7.68
N GLN A 122 8.90 12.26 -8.41
CA GLN A 122 9.53 12.07 -9.73
C GLN A 122 9.09 13.12 -10.75
N ILE A 123 7.79 13.45 -10.79
CA ILE A 123 7.26 14.51 -11.66
C ILE A 123 7.88 15.86 -11.29
N LEU A 124 7.95 16.20 -10.00
CA LEU A 124 8.54 17.46 -9.52
C LEU A 124 10.02 17.58 -9.88
N LEU A 125 10.80 16.51 -9.72
CA LEU A 125 12.22 16.48 -10.10
C LEU A 125 12.39 16.61 -11.62
N ALA A 126 11.55 15.95 -12.41
CA ALA A 126 11.56 16.07 -13.87
C ALA A 126 11.22 17.49 -14.36
N LEU A 127 10.32 18.20 -13.68
CA LEU A 127 10.01 19.60 -13.96
C LEU A 127 11.18 20.52 -13.61
N LYS A 128 11.85 20.27 -12.47
CA LYS A 128 13.02 21.05 -12.05
C LYS A 128 14.20 20.89 -13.02
N SER A 129 14.41 19.69 -13.57
CA SER A 129 15.49 19.40 -14.51
C SER A 129 15.31 20.01 -15.91
N LYS A 130 14.10 20.48 -16.26
CA LYS A 130 13.81 21.11 -17.57
C LYS A 130 13.97 22.64 -17.56
N LYS A 131 14.11 23.25 -16.39
CA LYS A 131 14.45 24.67 -16.23
C LYS A 131 15.96 24.83 -16.16
#